data_AF-A0A850RXH3-F1
#
_entry.id   AF-A0A850RXH3-F1
#
_cell.length_a   1.000
_cell.length_b   1.000
_cell.length_c   1.000
_cell.angle_alpha   90.00
_cell.angle_beta   90.00
_cell.angle_gamma   90.00
#
_symmetry.space_group_name_H-M   'P 1'
#
loop_
_entity.id
_entity.type
_entity.pdbx_description
1 polymer ?
#
loop_
_entity_poly.entity_id
_entity_poly.type
_entity_poly.pdbx_seq_one_letter_code
_entity_poly.pdbx_strand_id
1 'polypeptide(L)'
;MTAETVMIMLLLLTMNSAFGLYIYIRFGPKQLFMIELPEEEQRRYKERLPPLSKLNGYGRKLFLFSGLTVAISLLLLSELFSAL
;
A
#
# COMPACT_ATOMS: atom_id res chain seq x y z
N MET A 1 25.64 -0.10 16.18
CA MET A 1 24.18 0.09 16.27
C MET A 1 23.55 -1.11 16.94
N THR A 2 22.46 -0.96 17.72
CA THR A 2 21.84 -2.08 18.44
C THR A 2 20.86 -2.84 17.54
N ALA A 3 20.79 -4.17 17.69
CA ALA A 3 19.85 -5.02 16.94
C ALA A 3 18.38 -4.57 17.08
N GLU A 4 18.06 -3.90 18.18
CA GLU A 4 16.78 -3.29 18.48
C GLU A 4 16.37 -2.23 17.45
N THR A 5 17.31 -1.37 17.02
CA THR A 5 17.02 -0.32 16.03
C THR A 5 16.65 -0.92 14.67
N VAL A 6 17.35 -1.97 14.24
CA VAL A 6 17.06 -2.69 12.98
C VAL A 6 15.69 -3.37 13.06
N MET A 7 15.37 -3.99 14.20
CA MET A 7 14.09 -4.65 14.43
C MET A 7 12.93 -3.65 14.40
N ILE A 8 13.07 -2.48 15.03
CA ILE A 8 12.06 -1.41 15.02
C ILE A 8 11.81 -0.88 13.60
N MET A 9 12.88 -0.65 12.83
CA MET A 9 12.79 -0.20 11.44
C MET A 9 12.09 -1.22 10.54
N LEU A 10 12.42 -2.50 10.69
CA LEU A 10 11.73 -3.58 9.99
C LEU A 10 10.24 -3.61 10.34
N LEU A 11 9.90 -3.55 11.63
CA LEU A 11 8.50 -3.55 12.09
C LEU A 11 7.71 -2.37 11.49
N LEU A 12 8.30 -1.17 11.49
CA LEU A 12 7.71 0.03 10.88
C LEU A 12 7.46 -0.17 9.38
N LEU A 13 8.41 -0.76 8.66
CA LEU A 13 8.25 -1.05 7.24
C LEU A 13 7.10 -2.04 6.99
N THR A 14 7.02 -3.12 7.78
CA THR A 14 5.97 -4.14 7.63
C THR A 14 4.60 -3.59 7.97
N MET A 15 4.48 -2.79 9.05
CA MET A 15 3.22 -2.16 9.45
C MET A 15 2.72 -1.16 8.41
N ASN A 16 3.60 -0.30 7.88
CA ASN A 16 3.23 0.65 6.84
C ASN A 16 2.82 -0.04 5.54
N SER A 17 3.50 -1.13 5.16
CA SER A 17 3.16 -1.92 3.97
C SER A 17 1.81 -2.62 4.12
N ALA A 18 1.55 -3.24 5.28
CA ALA A 18 0.27 -3.89 5.58
C ALA A 18 -0.88 -2.87 5.61
N PHE A 19 -0.64 -1.67 6.13
CA PHE A 19 -1.62 -0.58 6.12
C PHE A 19 -1.94 -0.09 4.70
N GLY A 20 -0.93 0.07 3.84
CA GLY A 20 -1.12 0.39 2.43
C GLY A 20 -1.94 -0.66 1.69
N LEU A 21 -1.66 -1.95 1.94
CA LEU A 21 -2.43 -3.08 1.40
C LEU A 21 -3.88 -3.08 1.92
N TYR A 22 -4.09 -2.78 3.20
CA TYR A 22 -5.43 -2.66 3.79
C TYR A 22 -6.23 -1.54 3.12
N ILE A 23 -5.63 -0.36 2.94
CA ILE A 23 -6.27 0.76 2.23
C ILE A 23 -6.65 0.33 0.81
N TYR A 24 -5.75 -0.34 0.11
CA TYR A 24 -5.98 -0.81 -1.24
C TYR A 24 -7.18 -1.79 -1.33
N ILE A 25 -7.28 -2.74 -0.41
CA ILE A 25 -8.40 -3.69 -0.37
C ILE A 25 -9.71 -3.00 0.07
N ARG A 26 -9.63 -2.13 1.08
CA ARG A 26 -10.80 -1.47 1.71
C ARG A 26 -11.44 -0.40 0.81
N PHE A 27 -10.60 0.35 0.09
CA PHE A 27 -10.99 1.47 -0.77
C PHE A 27 -10.88 1.14 -2.27
N GLY A 28 -10.49 -0.09 -2.61
CA GLY A 28 -10.70 -0.67 -3.93
C GLY A 28 -12.17 -0.62 -4.33
N PRO A 29 -12.50 -0.76 -5.62
CA PRO A 29 -13.87 -0.80 -6.09
C PRO A 29 -14.63 -1.91 -5.35
N LYS A 30 -15.42 -1.53 -4.34
CA LYS A 30 -16.36 -2.44 -3.68
C LYS A 30 -17.29 -2.99 -4.76
N GLN A 31 -17.75 -4.22 -4.58
CA GLN A 31 -18.71 -4.89 -5.48
C GLN A 31 -19.88 -3.99 -5.94
N LEU A 32 -20.30 -3.01 -5.13
CA LEU A 32 -21.29 -2.00 -5.48
C LEU A 32 -20.93 -1.15 -6.72
N PHE A 33 -19.66 -0.78 -6.92
CA PHE A 33 -19.19 -0.13 -8.16
C PHE A 33 -18.97 -1.14 -9.29
N MET A 34 -18.68 -2.41 -8.97
CA MET A 34 -18.56 -3.44 -10.00
C MET A 34 -19.89 -3.66 -10.71
N ILE A 35 -21.04 -3.50 -10.06
CA ILE A 35 -22.38 -3.64 -10.67
C ILE A 35 -22.57 -2.67 -11.85
N GLU A 36 -21.96 -1.48 -11.82
CA GLU A 36 -22.02 -0.50 -12.92
C GLU A 36 -20.93 -0.71 -13.99
N LEU A 37 -19.94 -1.57 -13.74
CA LEU A 37 -18.92 -1.88 -14.74
C LEU A 37 -19.45 -2.91 -15.76
N PRO A 38 -19.11 -2.76 -17.05
CA PRO A 38 -19.38 -3.79 -18.07
C PRO A 38 -18.88 -5.16 -17.61
N GLU A 39 -19.65 -6.22 -17.88
CA GLU A 39 -19.34 -7.58 -17.39
C GLU A 39 -17.93 -8.07 -17.77
N GLU A 40 -17.40 -7.62 -18.91
CA GLU A 40 -16.04 -7.92 -19.36
C GLU A 40 -14.95 -7.31 -18.45
N GLU A 41 -15.16 -6.08 -17.97
CA GLU A 41 -14.26 -5.46 -17.00
C GLU A 41 -14.40 -6.11 -15.63
N GLN A 42 -15.62 -6.46 -15.20
CA GLN A 42 -15.84 -7.19 -13.95
C GLN A 42 -15.08 -8.53 -13.91
N ARG A 43 -15.07 -9.28 -15.03
CA ARG A 43 -14.30 -10.54 -15.14
C ARG A 43 -12.80 -10.31 -15.01
N ARG A 44 -12.26 -9.26 -15.65
CA ARG A 44 -10.84 -8.90 -15.50
C ARG A 44 -10.46 -8.55 -14.06
N TYR A 45 -11.36 -7.87 -13.33
CA TYR A 45 -11.11 -7.50 -11.93
C TYR A 45 -11.39 -8.62 -10.92
N LYS A 46 -12.08 -9.70 -11.32
CA LYS A 46 -12.14 -10.93 -10.53
C LYS A 46 -10.82 -11.71 -10.57
N GLU A 47 -10.07 -11.61 -11.67
CA GLU A 47 -8.81 -12.34 -11.86
C GLU A 47 -7.56 -11.50 -11.55
N ARG A 48 -7.68 -10.16 -11.54
CA ARG A 48 -6.57 -9.22 -11.29
C ARG A 48 -6.95 -8.16 -10.29
N LEU A 49 -5.98 -7.73 -9.48
CA LEU A 49 -6.18 -6.64 -8.54
C LEU A 49 -6.54 -5.34 -9.30
N PRO A 50 -7.53 -4.57 -8.81
CA PRO A 50 -8.01 -3.36 -9.49
C PRO A 50 -6.95 -2.27 -9.49
N PRO A 51 -6.66 -1.61 -10.64
CA PRO A 51 -5.60 -0.62 -10.73
C PRO A 51 -5.85 0.54 -9.76
N LEU A 52 -4.77 1.11 -9.22
CA LEU A 52 -4.81 2.21 -8.26
C LEU A 52 -5.61 3.43 -8.75
N SER A 53 -5.76 3.60 -10.07
CA SER A 53 -6.58 4.63 -10.70
C SER A 53 -8.08 4.48 -10.42
N LYS A 54 -8.53 3.29 -10.01
CA LYS A 54 -9.92 2.97 -9.65
C LYS A 54 -10.19 3.07 -8.14
N LEU A 55 -9.19 3.44 -7.34
CA LEU A 55 -9.41 3.81 -5.93
C LEU A 55 -10.24 5.09 -5.85
N ASN A 56 -11.11 5.18 -4.85
CA ASN A 56 -11.80 6.45 -4.57
C ASN A 56 -10.76 7.54 -4.19
N GLY A 57 -11.12 8.82 -4.38
CA GLY A 57 -10.17 9.94 -4.18
C GLY A 57 -9.54 9.99 -2.78
N TYR A 58 -10.26 9.52 -1.76
CA TYR A 58 -9.76 9.41 -0.39
C TYR A 58 -8.75 8.27 -0.22
N GLY A 59 -9.06 7.08 -0.73
CA GLY A 59 -8.19 5.91 -0.72
C GLY A 59 -6.91 6.13 -1.52
N ARG A 60 -6.99 6.86 -2.64
CA ARG A 60 -5.81 7.25 -3.42
C ARG A 60 -4.89 8.18 -2.63
N LYS A 61 -5.42 9.18 -1.91
CA LYS A 61 -4.61 10.04 -1.03
C LYS A 61 -3.94 9.23 0.07
N LEU A 62 -4.69 8.37 0.76
CA LEU A 62 -4.16 7.52 1.82
C LEU A 62 -3.07 6.55 1.32
N PHE A 63 -3.28 5.96 0.13
CA PHE A 63 -2.29 5.08 -0.48
C PHE A 63 -0.99 5.84 -0.82
N LEU A 64 -1.10 7.07 -1.35
CA LEU A 64 0.08 7.92 -1.62
C LEU A 64 0.84 8.28 -0.33
N PHE A 65 0.13 8.62 0.75
CA PHE A 65 0.75 8.89 2.05
C PHE A 65 1.43 7.63 2.62
N SER A 66 0.80 6.47 2.51
CA SER A 66 1.41 5.19 2.90
C SER A 66 2.64 4.87 2.06
N GLY A 67 2.62 5.15 0.75
CA GLY A 67 3.80 5.03 -0.10
C GLY A 67 4.93 5.94 0.33
N LEU A 68 4.61 7.19 0.71
CA LEU A 68 5.58 8.14 1.25
C LEU A 68 6.22 7.64 2.55
N THR A 69 5.41 7.12 3.49
CA THR A 69 5.94 6.60 4.76
C THR A 69 6.80 5.35 4.57
N VAL A 70 6.45 4.48 3.63
CA VAL A 70 7.30 3.33 3.22
C VAL A 70 8.62 3.82 2.60
N ALA A 71 8.59 4.80 1.70
CA ALA A 71 9.79 5.35 1.07
C ALA A 71 10.74 6.00 2.09
N ILE A 72 10.19 6.78 3.03
CA ILE A 72 10.97 7.37 4.14
C ILE A 72 11.56 6.27 5.02
N SER A 73 10.78 5.22 5.33
CA SER A 73 11.27 4.09 6.13
C SER A 73 12.43 3.37 5.42
N LEU A 74 12.35 3.19 4.10
CA LEU A 74 13.42 2.59 3.28
C LEU A 74 14.66 3.47 3.20
N LEU A 75 14.50 4.79 3.05
CA LEU A 75 15.63 5.73 3.07
C LEU A 75 16.36 5.70 4.42
N LEU A 76 15.61 5.74 5.51
CA LEU A 76 16.15 5.61 6.86
C LEU A 76 16.87 4.27 7.06
N LEU A 77 16.32 3.17 6.52
CA LEU A 77 16.97 1.85 6.54
C LEU A 77 18.26 1.86 5.71
N SER A 78 18.25 2.49 4.54
CA SER A 78 19.43 2.60 3.66
C SER A 78 20.55 3.41 4.30
N GLU A 79 20.24 4.54 4.94
CA GLU A 79 21.23 5.31 5.71
C GLU A 79 21.75 4.51 6.90
N LEU A 80 20.87 3.76 7.59
CA LEU A 80 21.25 2.87 8.70
C LEU A 80 22.27 1.81 8.25
N PHE A 81 22.09 1.24 7.06
CA PHE A 81 23.01 0.26 6.48
C PHE A 81 24.28 0.90 5.89
N SER A 82 24.21 2.14 5.41
CA SER A 82 25.37 2.85 4.87
C SER A 82 26.27 3.45 5.96
N ALA A 83 25.71 3.65 7.16
CA ALA A 83 26.43 4.05 8.37
C ALA A 83 27.04 2.85 9.14
N LEU A 84 26.91 1.63 8.61
CA LEU A 84 27.50 0.39 9.12
C LEU A 84 28.86 0.16 8.48
#